data_AF-A0A9J7E986-F1
#
_entry.id   AF-A0A9J7E986-F1
#
_cell.length_a   1.000
_cell.length_b   1.000
_cell.length_c   1.000
_cell.angle_alpha   90.00
_cell.angle_beta   90.00
_cell.angle_gamma   90.00
#
_symmetry.space_group_name_H-M   'P 1'
#
loop_
_entity.id
_entity.type
_entity.pdbx_description
1 polymer ?
#
loop_
_entity_poly.entity_id
_entity_poly.type
_entity_poly.pdbx_seq_one_letter_code
_entity_poly.pdbx_strand_id
1 'polypeptide(L)'
;MVSKIFIIALIVGTANAATWMGMPPRKPAGLAHKSGCYVEEINDVIPFGDTVSPIGVCYSISCGSVMDYASCGVVSTDDPKCHVTDEDLSKPYPHCCPDIKCDIDNNLF
;
A
#
# COMPACT_ATOMS: atom_id res chain seq x y z
N MET A 1 -0.12 -37.11 -8.11
CA MET A 1 0.37 -36.33 -6.96
C MET A 1 1.21 -35.12 -7.36
N VAL A 2 2.07 -35.23 -8.39
CA VAL A 2 2.88 -34.12 -8.94
C VAL A 2 2.03 -32.92 -9.39
N SER A 3 0.90 -33.13 -10.08
CA SER A 3 0.02 -32.05 -10.56
C SER A 3 -0.56 -31.17 -9.45
N LYS A 4 -0.87 -31.72 -8.27
CA LYS A 4 -1.40 -30.94 -7.14
C LYS A 4 -0.33 -30.04 -6.51
N ILE A 5 0.92 -30.50 -6.47
CA ILE A 5 2.06 -29.73 -5.94
C ILE A 5 2.35 -28.52 -6.84
N PHE A 6 2.28 -28.68 -8.17
CA PHE A 6 2.43 -27.58 -9.12
C PHE A 6 1.33 -26.52 -8.97
N ILE A 7 0.08 -26.94 -8.75
CA ILE A 7 -1.04 -26.02 -8.55
C ILE A 7 -0.88 -25.23 -7.24
N ILE A 8 -0.46 -25.89 -6.16
CA ILE A 8 -0.22 -25.21 -4.87
C ILE A 8 0.94 -24.20 -4.99
N ALA A 9 2.02 -24.56 -5.70
CA ALA A 9 3.15 -23.65 -5.92
C ALA A 9 2.77 -22.40 -6.75
N LEU A 10 1.88 -22.55 -7.74
CA LEU A 10 1.36 -21.42 -8.53
C LEU A 10 0.48 -20.47 -7.70
N ILE A 11 -0.34 -21.00 -6.79
CA ILE A 11 -1.22 -20.20 -5.92
C ILE A 11 -0.42 -19.38 -4.91
N VAL A 12 0.67 -19.94 -4.38
CA VAL A 12 1.59 -19.21 -3.47
C VAL A 12 2.29 -18.05 -4.18
N GLY A 13 2.54 -18.17 -5.49
CA GLY A 13 3.18 -17.11 -6.29
C GLY A 13 2.28 -15.90 -6.59
N THR A 14 0.95 -16.00 -6.41
CA THR A 14 -0.01 -14.92 -6.72
C THR A 14 -0.39 -14.05 -5.53
N ALA A 15 0.26 -14.21 -4.38
CA ALA A 15 0.04 -13.33 -3.24
C ALA A 15 0.78 -11.99 -3.47
N ASN A 16 0.06 -11.00 -4.04
CA ASN A 16 0.04 -9.58 -3.62
C ASN A 16 -0.70 -8.74 -4.68
N ALA A 17 -2.02 -8.61 -4.53
CA ALA A 17 -2.85 -7.78 -5.42
C ALA A 17 -2.85 -6.28 -5.06
N ALA A 18 -1.99 -5.85 -4.13
CA ALA A 18 -1.97 -4.48 -3.61
C ALA A 18 -0.65 -3.75 -3.83
N THR A 19 0.27 -4.31 -4.65
CA THR A 19 1.53 -3.66 -4.98
C THR A 19 1.70 -3.48 -6.48
N TRP A 20 2.17 -2.31 -6.91
CA TRP A 20 2.53 -2.06 -8.31
C TRP A 20 3.92 -1.43 -8.40
N MET A 21 4.57 -1.63 -9.54
CA MET A 21 5.86 -1.00 -9.85
C MET A 21 5.65 0.14 -10.85
N GLY A 22 6.33 1.26 -10.61
CA GLY A 22 6.38 2.40 -11.52
C GLY A 22 7.82 2.79 -11.84
N MET A 23 8.05 3.29 -13.05
CA MET A 23 9.32 3.93 -13.37
C MET A 23 9.36 5.30 -12.66
N PRO A 24 10.46 5.65 -11.97
CA PRO A 24 10.52 6.91 -11.25
C PRO A 24 10.37 8.10 -12.21
N PRO A 25 9.62 9.14 -11.82
CA PRO A 25 9.49 10.34 -12.61
C PRO A 25 10.84 11.03 -12.80
N ARG A 26 10.94 11.87 -13.84
CA ARG A 26 12.18 12.62 -14.10
C ARG A 26 12.44 13.56 -12.94
N LYS A 27 13.60 13.38 -12.30
CA LYS A 27 14.06 14.24 -11.21
C LYS A 27 14.21 15.69 -11.70
N PRO A 28 13.61 16.68 -11.00
CA PRO A 28 13.77 18.09 -11.36
C PRO A 28 15.22 18.54 -11.17
N ALA A 29 15.68 19.49 -11.99
CA ALA A 29 17.08 19.93 -12.04
C ALA A 29 17.62 20.39 -10.67
N GLY A 30 16.77 21.03 -9.86
CA GLY A 30 17.14 21.49 -8.51
C GLY A 30 17.46 20.35 -7.53
N LEU A 31 16.90 19.15 -7.74
CA LEU A 31 17.11 17.99 -6.88
C LEU A 31 18.12 16.99 -7.45
N ALA A 32 18.69 17.24 -8.63
CA ALA A 32 19.61 16.34 -9.33
C ALA A 32 20.83 15.92 -8.50
N HIS A 33 21.24 16.75 -7.54
CA HIS A 33 22.35 16.49 -6.63
C HIS A 33 22.06 15.44 -5.56
N LYS A 34 20.77 15.15 -5.25
CA LYS A 34 20.38 14.13 -4.28
C LYS A 34 20.32 12.76 -4.96
N SER A 35 20.95 11.74 -4.37
CA SER A 35 20.84 10.34 -4.83
C SER A 35 19.52 9.72 -4.35
N GLY A 36 18.87 8.93 -5.22
CA GLY A 36 17.60 8.26 -4.90
C GLY A 36 16.46 8.56 -5.88
N CYS A 37 15.24 8.18 -5.51
CA CYS A 37 14.03 8.33 -6.33
C CYS A 37 13.31 9.64 -5.98
N TYR A 38 12.86 10.37 -7.01
CA TYR A 38 12.02 11.55 -6.81
C TYR A 38 10.57 11.11 -6.58
N VAL A 39 9.95 11.64 -5.54
CA VAL A 39 8.57 11.36 -5.13
C VAL A 39 7.77 12.65 -5.31
N GLU A 40 6.76 12.61 -6.17
CA GLU A 40 5.98 13.79 -6.57
C GLU A 40 5.11 14.31 -5.41
N GLU A 41 4.59 13.41 -4.60
CA GLU A 41 3.66 13.67 -3.50
C GLU A 41 4.28 14.52 -2.39
N ILE A 42 5.59 14.38 -2.17
CA ILE A 42 6.34 15.19 -1.20
C ILE A 42 7.30 16.18 -1.87
N ASN A 43 7.37 16.16 -3.21
CA ASN A 43 8.29 16.96 -4.01
C ASN A 43 9.75 16.90 -3.50
N ASP A 44 10.21 15.69 -3.15
CA ASP A 44 11.58 15.47 -2.68
C ASP A 44 12.12 14.12 -3.15
N VAL A 45 13.42 13.92 -2.96
CA VAL A 45 14.14 12.69 -3.28
C VAL A 45 14.33 11.87 -2.03
N ILE A 46 13.86 10.62 -2.07
CA ILE A 46 14.09 9.64 -1.01
C ILE A 46 15.28 8.73 -1.36
N PRO A 47 16.14 8.37 -0.40
CA PRO A 47 17.26 7.47 -0.63
C PRO A 47 16.83 6.09 -1.15
N PHE A 48 17.76 5.39 -1.81
CA PHE A 48 17.54 3.99 -2.19
C PHE A 48 17.46 3.10 -0.95
N GLY A 49 16.48 2.20 -0.93
CA GLY A 49 16.15 1.33 0.20
C GLY A 49 15.14 1.94 1.18
N ASP A 50 14.84 3.24 1.06
CA ASP A 50 13.88 3.90 1.94
C ASP A 50 12.45 3.79 1.42
N THR A 51 11.51 3.87 2.35
CA THR A 51 10.07 3.84 2.08
C THR A 51 9.39 5.02 2.77
N VAL A 52 8.48 5.67 2.06
CA VAL A 52 7.70 6.81 2.57
C VAL A 52 6.21 6.56 2.38
N SER A 53 5.41 7.13 3.27
CA SER A 53 3.95 7.13 3.19
C SER A 53 3.47 8.58 3.22
N PRO A 54 3.33 9.25 2.06
CA PRO A 54 2.92 10.64 2.00
C PRO A 54 1.49 10.85 2.56
N ILE A 55 1.25 11.99 3.21
CA ILE A 55 -0.10 12.38 3.66
C ILE A 55 -0.88 12.92 2.46
N GLY A 56 -2.19 12.64 2.39
CA GLY A 56 -3.04 13.03 1.26
C GLY A 56 -3.24 11.95 0.20
N VAL A 57 -2.48 10.85 0.27
CA VAL A 57 -2.66 9.64 -0.53
C VAL A 57 -2.57 8.41 0.36
N CYS A 58 -3.24 7.32 -0.01
CA CYS A 58 -3.26 6.10 0.82
C CYS A 58 -2.48 4.93 0.19
N TYR A 59 -1.19 5.16 -0.03
CA TYR A 59 -0.23 4.13 -0.40
C TYR A 59 1.16 4.48 0.11
N SER A 60 2.00 3.47 0.32
CA SER A 60 3.43 3.67 0.56
C SER A 60 4.21 3.57 -0.74
N ILE A 61 5.38 4.21 -0.76
CA ILE A 61 6.28 4.30 -1.91
C ILE A 61 7.66 3.88 -1.42
N SER A 62 8.19 2.81 -1.97
CA SER A 62 9.54 2.30 -1.71
C SER A 62 10.44 2.61 -2.89
N CYS A 63 11.63 3.17 -2.61
CA CYS A 63 12.61 3.48 -3.63
C CYS A 63 13.64 2.36 -3.73
N GLY A 64 13.55 1.54 -4.78
CA GLY A 64 14.55 0.53 -5.12
C GLY A 64 15.24 0.83 -6.45
N SER A 65 15.49 -0.23 -7.23
CA SER A 65 15.86 -0.07 -8.65
C SER A 65 14.70 0.50 -9.49
N VAL A 66 13.48 0.31 -8.99
CA VAL A 66 12.21 0.87 -9.47
C VAL A 66 11.47 1.47 -8.27
N MET A 67 10.39 2.20 -8.52
CA MET A 67 9.49 2.61 -7.43
C MET A 67 8.45 1.51 -7.21
N ASP A 68 8.44 0.94 -6.02
CA ASP A 68 7.43 -0.01 -5.59
C ASP A 68 6.38 0.72 -4.77
N TYR A 69 5.11 0.50 -5.07
CA TYR A 69 4.00 1.13 -4.37
C TYR A 69 3.16 0.07 -3.70
N ALA A 70 2.65 0.33 -2.49
CA ALA A 70 1.72 -0.56 -1.80
C ALA A 70 0.47 0.20 -1.37
N SER A 71 -0.70 -0.19 -1.88
CA SER A 71 -2.01 0.34 -1.50
C SER A 71 -2.70 -0.52 -0.46
N CYS A 72 -3.84 -0.04 0.03
CA CYS A 72 -4.73 -0.85 0.85
C CYS A 72 -5.24 -2.09 0.10
N GLY A 73 -5.45 -3.17 0.85
CA GLY A 73 -6.17 -4.33 0.35
C GLY A 73 -7.67 -4.04 0.23
N VAL A 74 -8.36 -4.81 -0.60
CA VAL A 74 -9.82 -4.76 -0.67
C VAL A 74 -10.40 -5.36 0.61
N VAL A 75 -11.23 -4.59 1.30
CA VAL A 75 -12.00 -5.03 2.46
C VAL A 75 -13.49 -4.98 2.13
N SER A 76 -14.23 -6.00 2.55
CA SER A 76 -15.68 -6.10 2.38
C SER A 76 -16.28 -6.93 3.51
N THR A 77 -17.54 -6.63 3.86
CA THR A 77 -18.29 -7.38 4.87
C THR A 77 -19.71 -7.65 4.36
N ASP A 78 -20.22 -8.84 4.63
CA ASP A 78 -21.62 -9.22 4.39
C ASP A 78 -22.47 -9.12 5.67
N ASP A 79 -21.85 -8.82 6.82
CA ASP A 79 -22.55 -8.68 8.10
C ASP A 79 -23.29 -7.33 8.15
N PRO A 80 -24.63 -7.32 8.34
CA PRO A 80 -25.41 -6.08 8.39
C PRO A 80 -25.10 -5.18 9.61
N LYS A 81 -24.40 -5.70 10.63
CA LYS A 81 -23.95 -4.94 11.81
C LYS A 81 -22.56 -4.34 11.62
N CYS A 82 -21.91 -4.60 10.50
CA CYS A 82 -20.59 -4.10 10.22
C CYS A 82 -20.61 -3.22 8.96
N HIS A 83 -19.83 -2.15 8.98
CA HIS A 83 -19.64 -1.28 7.83
C HIS A 83 -18.14 -1.11 7.56
N VAL A 84 -17.82 -0.92 6.28
CA VAL A 84 -16.47 -0.51 5.87
C VAL A 84 -16.33 0.98 6.13
N THR A 85 -15.27 1.38 6.83
CA THR A 85 -14.99 2.80 7.06
C THR A 85 -14.41 3.44 5.81
N ASP A 86 -14.61 4.74 5.64
CA ASP A 86 -13.93 5.50 4.60
C ASP A 86 -12.42 5.60 4.85
N GLU A 87 -11.66 5.88 3.79
CA GLU A 87 -10.23 6.20 3.86
C GLU A 87 -9.98 7.51 4.63
N ASP A 88 -9.00 7.51 5.52
CA ASP A 88 -8.56 8.71 6.25
C ASP A 88 -7.21 9.21 5.73
N LEU A 89 -7.25 10.01 4.66
CA LEU A 89 -6.07 10.59 4.00
C LEU A 89 -5.28 11.57 4.90
N SER A 90 -5.78 11.89 6.10
CA SER A 90 -5.05 12.67 7.10
C SER A 90 -3.95 11.84 7.78
N LYS A 91 -3.97 10.52 7.62
CA LYS A 91 -3.00 9.59 8.20
C LYS A 91 -2.10 8.99 7.11
N PRO A 92 -0.87 8.60 7.45
CA PRO A 92 -0.01 7.87 6.52
C PRO A 92 -0.49 6.41 6.37
N TYR A 93 -0.24 5.80 5.21
CA TYR A 93 -0.34 4.35 5.02
C TYR A 93 0.53 3.62 6.06
N PRO A 94 0.02 2.55 6.73
CA PRO A 94 -1.24 1.84 6.48
C PRO A 94 -2.45 2.36 7.27
N HIS A 95 -2.31 3.42 8.07
CA HIS A 95 -3.36 3.89 8.98
C HIS A 95 -4.48 4.69 8.31
N CYS A 96 -4.30 5.07 7.04
CA CYS A 96 -5.36 5.66 6.21
C CYS A 96 -6.31 4.63 5.61
N CYS A 97 -5.98 3.33 5.66
CA CYS A 97 -6.75 2.30 4.99
C CYS A 97 -8.13 2.10 5.62
N PRO A 98 -9.13 1.74 4.80
CA PRO A 98 -10.46 1.39 5.29
C PRO A 98 -10.40 0.12 6.13
N ASP A 99 -11.19 0.09 7.21
CA ASP A 99 -11.30 -1.04 8.12
C ASP A 99 -12.77 -1.46 8.29
N ILE A 100 -13.02 -2.62 8.90
CA ILE A 100 -14.38 -3.09 9.16
C ILE A 100 -14.73 -2.73 10.60
N LYS A 101 -15.63 -1.78 10.77
CA LYS A 101 -16.19 -1.46 12.09
C LYS A 101 -17.54 -2.14 12.24
N CYS A 102 -17.64 -2.96 13.28
CA CYS A 102 -18.89 -3.57 13.69
C CYS A 102 -19.48 -2.81 14.87
N ASP A 103 -20.78 -2.57 14.82
CA ASP A 103 -21.55 -2.14 15.97
C ASP A 103 -21.58 -3.32 16.96
N ILE A 104 -20.63 -3.33 17.89
CA ILE A 104 -20.61 -4.30 18.97
C ILE A 104 -21.81 -3.94 19.85
N ASP A 105 -22.86 -4.76 19.79
CA ASP A 105 -23.84 -4.81 20.87
C ASP A 105 -23.05 -5.10 22.15
N ASN A 106 -22.92 -4.09 23.02
CA ASN A 106 -22.21 -4.17 24.31
C ASN A 106 -22.95 -5.11 25.29
N ASN A 107 -23.15 -6.37 24.93
CA ASN A 107 -23.38 -7.45 25.87
C ASN A 107 -22.02 -8.08 26.22
N LEU A 108 -21.20 -7.28 26.92
CA LEU A 108 -20.20 -7.82 27.82
C LEU A 108 -20.96 -8.70 28.83
N PHE A 109 -20.90 -10.01 28.64
CA PHE A 109 -21.32 -10.99 29.64
C PHE A 109 -20.33 -11.03 30.79
#